data_AF-A0A0D0C1W1-F1
#
_entry.id   AF-A0A0D0C1W1-F1
#
_cell.length_a   1.000
_cell.length_b   1.000
_cell.length_c   1.000
_cell.angle_alpha   90.00
_cell.angle_beta   90.00
_cell.angle_gamma   90.00
#
_symmetry.space_group_name_H-M   'P 1'
#
loop_
_entity.id
_entity.type
_entity.pdbx_description
1 polymer ?
#
loop_
_entity_poly.entity_id
_entity_poly.type
_entity_poly.pdbx_seq_one_letter_code
_entity_poly.pdbx_strand_id
1 'polypeptide(L)'
;MALYTPTEAQVASVREILQTFIPLELADFILMEAKYWPCIHCERSEKIQVHARFYPDLKAAWCYLVSPPVPGTRSHEKKIQRVEFRMRSHDQGWATHPGPWSWFEAFIIQPPASGESNPPWVEEALLHPIDLRAHSDGTAYDEHFSGSSTESNRRWHVSSNAIASRARQNHFISWTREENTGDRDANSPKGREGLGHELVRMLKPGDRVALLALAEQWGWENHVIRASMDIYYSI
;
A
#
# COMPACT_ATOMS: atom_id res chain seq x y z
N MET A 1 3.51 -9.97 21.50
CA MET A 1 3.31 -11.33 20.97
C MET A 1 3.08 -11.18 19.48
N ALA A 2 3.91 -11.80 18.63
CA ALA A 2 3.62 -11.83 17.20
C ALA A 2 2.39 -12.73 17.00
N LEU A 3 1.35 -12.22 16.33
CA LEU A 3 0.23 -13.05 15.91
C LEU A 3 0.77 -14.10 14.93
N TYR A 4 0.39 -15.35 15.15
CA TYR A 4 0.74 -16.43 14.24
C TYR A 4 0.06 -16.22 12.89
N THR A 5 0.84 -16.26 11.81
CA THR A 5 0.33 -16.14 10.44
C THR A 5 0.25 -17.54 9.82
N PRO A 6 -0.96 -18.10 9.62
CA PRO A 6 -1.10 -19.42 9.02
C PRO A 6 -0.77 -19.40 7.52
N THR A 7 -0.37 -20.55 6.99
CA THR A 7 -0.29 -20.78 5.54
C THR A 7 -1.64 -21.15 4.97
N GLU A 8 -1.78 -21.13 3.64
CA GLU A 8 -3.02 -21.55 2.98
C GLU A 8 -3.42 -22.98 3.33
N ALA A 9 -2.46 -23.89 3.31
CA ALA A 9 -2.68 -25.28 3.67
C ALA A 9 -3.15 -25.42 5.13
N GLN A 10 -2.60 -24.63 6.05
CA GLN A 10 -3.00 -24.67 7.45
C GLN A 10 -4.41 -24.15 7.68
N VAL A 11 -4.81 -23.07 7.01
CA VAL A 11 -6.20 -22.57 7.08
C VAL A 11 -7.15 -23.60 6.46
N ALA A 12 -6.80 -24.20 5.32
CA ALA A 12 -7.60 -25.26 4.71
C ALA A 12 -7.74 -26.49 5.63
N SER A 13 -6.66 -26.95 6.25
CA SER A 13 -6.72 -28.08 7.20
C SER A 13 -7.56 -27.75 8.44
N VAL A 14 -7.45 -26.54 9.01
CA VAL A 14 -8.30 -26.14 10.13
C VAL A 14 -9.76 -26.08 9.69
N ARG A 15 -10.05 -25.57 8.49
CA ARG A 15 -11.39 -25.54 7.92
C ARG A 15 -11.98 -26.95 7.78
N GLU A 16 -11.22 -27.89 7.23
CA GLU A 16 -11.61 -29.29 7.09
C GLU A 16 -11.87 -29.96 8.46
N ILE A 17 -11.01 -29.70 9.45
CA ILE A 17 -11.20 -30.21 10.81
C ILE A 17 -12.50 -29.65 11.41
N LEU A 18 -12.75 -28.34 11.29
CA LEU A 18 -13.98 -27.72 11.79
C LEU A 18 -15.22 -28.31 11.12
N GLN A 19 -15.17 -28.55 9.81
CA GLN A 19 -16.28 -29.15 9.05
C GLN A 19 -16.68 -30.56 9.53
N THR A 20 -15.80 -31.27 10.26
CA THR A 20 -16.17 -32.55 10.88
C THR A 20 -17.12 -32.41 12.07
N PHE A 21 -17.21 -31.21 12.66
CA PHE A 21 -18.01 -30.93 13.86
C PHE A 21 -19.15 -29.95 13.62
N ILE A 22 -19.02 -29.07 12.64
CA ILE A 22 -19.98 -27.98 12.37
C ILE A 22 -20.19 -27.77 10.85
N PRO A 23 -21.34 -27.21 10.44
CA PRO A 23 -21.56 -26.81 9.05
C PRO A 23 -20.49 -25.84 8.52
N LEU A 24 -20.33 -25.83 7.20
CA LEU A 24 -19.34 -25.02 6.49
C LEU A 24 -19.41 -23.54 6.87
N GLU A 25 -20.62 -23.02 6.96
CA GLU A 25 -20.89 -21.61 7.24
C GLU A 25 -20.38 -21.21 8.62
N LEU A 26 -20.51 -22.10 9.61
CA LEU A 26 -19.99 -21.87 10.96
C LEU A 26 -18.46 -22.02 11.02
N ALA A 27 -17.89 -22.96 10.27
CA ALA A 27 -16.43 -23.08 10.16
C ALA A 27 -15.81 -21.80 9.56
N ASP A 28 -16.40 -21.30 8.47
CA ASP A 28 -15.95 -20.07 7.81
C ASP A 28 -16.15 -18.85 8.71
N PHE A 29 -17.27 -18.79 9.45
CA PHE A 29 -17.51 -17.75 10.45
C PHE A 29 -16.44 -17.75 11.56
N ILE A 30 -16.11 -18.92 12.12
CA ILE A 30 -15.07 -19.05 13.15
C ILE A 30 -13.72 -18.58 12.61
N LEU A 31 -13.32 -19.00 11.40
CA LEU A 31 -12.06 -18.59 10.79
C LEU A 31 -12.00 -17.08 10.54
N MET A 32 -13.12 -16.49 10.11
CA MET A 32 -13.24 -15.05 9.91
C MET A 32 -13.11 -14.27 11.21
N GLU A 33 -13.88 -14.65 12.24
CA GLU A 33 -13.85 -13.98 13.55
C GLU A 33 -12.49 -14.15 14.27
N ALA A 34 -11.86 -15.32 14.11
CA ALA A 34 -10.52 -15.58 14.63
C ALA A 34 -9.41 -14.85 13.87
N LYS A 35 -9.74 -14.18 12.74
CA LYS A 35 -8.77 -13.56 11.83
C LYS A 35 -7.68 -14.52 11.38
N TYR A 36 -8.04 -15.79 11.22
CA TYR A 36 -7.12 -16.88 10.90
C TYR A 36 -6.94 -16.96 9.38
N TRP A 37 -6.21 -15.97 8.85
CA TRP A 37 -6.02 -15.76 7.43
C TRP A 37 -4.56 -15.89 7.03
N PRO A 38 -4.25 -16.43 5.84
CA PRO A 38 -2.91 -16.33 5.30
C PRO A 38 -2.53 -14.89 5.02
N CYS A 39 -1.22 -14.64 4.95
CA CYS A 39 -0.67 -13.31 4.71
C CYS A 39 0.43 -13.36 3.66
N ILE A 40 0.38 -12.42 2.73
CA ILE A 40 1.54 -12.03 1.93
C ILE A 40 2.34 -11.04 2.75
N HIS A 41 3.63 -11.28 2.90
CA HIS A 41 4.54 -10.35 3.55
C HIS A 41 5.59 -9.87 2.56
N CYS A 42 5.86 -8.57 2.53
CA CYS A 42 7.06 -8.02 1.92
C CYS A 42 7.65 -6.91 2.78
N GLU A 43 8.97 -6.76 2.70
CA GLU A 43 9.69 -5.71 3.41
C GLU A 43 10.89 -5.20 2.63
N ARG A 44 11.29 -3.98 2.95
CA ARG A 44 12.52 -3.35 2.45
C ARG A 44 13.15 -2.50 3.55
N SER A 45 14.47 -2.57 3.65
CA SER A 45 15.28 -1.84 4.64
C SER A 45 16.35 -0.94 4.01
N GLU A 46 16.19 -0.61 2.74
CA GLU A 46 17.07 0.32 2.03
C GLU A 46 16.74 1.76 2.43
N LYS A 47 17.76 2.55 2.75
CA LYS A 47 17.57 3.95 3.14
C LYS A 47 17.55 4.83 1.90
N ILE A 48 16.51 5.62 1.74
CA ILE A 48 16.42 6.63 0.68
C ILE A 48 16.08 8.00 1.23
N GLN A 49 16.40 9.02 0.45
CA GLN A 49 15.99 10.39 0.70
C GLN A 49 15.23 10.88 -0.52
N VAL A 50 13.95 11.20 -0.33
CA VAL A 50 13.09 11.73 -1.37
C VAL A 50 13.14 13.25 -1.30
N HIS A 51 13.68 13.89 -2.33
CA HIS A 51 13.98 15.33 -2.35
C HIS A 51 13.07 16.06 -3.34
N ALA A 52 12.16 16.90 -2.84
CA ALA A 52 11.27 17.70 -3.68
C ALA A 52 12.01 18.68 -4.60
N ARG A 53 13.15 19.23 -4.12
CA ARG A 53 13.89 20.32 -4.78
C ARG A 53 14.42 20.02 -6.18
N PHE A 54 14.50 18.74 -6.57
CA PHE A 54 15.06 18.34 -7.86
C PHE A 54 14.04 18.38 -9.00
N TYR A 55 12.76 18.64 -8.69
CA TYR A 55 11.68 18.69 -9.68
C TYR A 55 11.12 20.11 -9.83
N PRO A 56 10.74 20.54 -11.06
CA PRO A 56 10.24 21.89 -11.31
C PRO A 56 8.99 22.28 -10.51
N ASP A 57 8.10 21.33 -10.24
CA ASP A 57 6.88 21.51 -9.45
C ASP A 57 7.09 21.23 -7.96
N LEU A 58 8.34 21.02 -7.54
CA LEU A 58 8.72 20.75 -6.16
C LEU A 58 7.99 19.54 -5.57
N LYS A 59 7.71 18.51 -6.37
CA LYS A 59 7.03 17.29 -5.92
C LYS A 59 7.82 16.06 -6.36
N ALA A 60 8.28 15.28 -5.39
CA ALA A 60 9.03 14.05 -5.60
C ALA A 60 8.19 12.84 -5.18
N ALA A 61 8.29 11.75 -5.94
CA ALA A 61 7.58 10.52 -5.64
C ALA A 61 8.43 9.30 -6.01
N TRP A 62 8.73 8.49 -5.00
CA TRP A 62 9.53 7.28 -5.15
C TRP A 62 8.69 6.04 -4.86
N CYS A 63 8.71 5.06 -5.76
CA CYS A 63 8.19 3.72 -5.47
C CYS A 63 9.16 3.01 -4.54
N TYR A 64 8.78 2.89 -3.27
CA TYR A 64 9.67 2.35 -2.25
C TYR A 64 9.55 0.84 -2.09
N LEU A 65 8.32 0.31 -2.10
CA LEU A 65 8.05 -1.11 -1.87
C LEU A 65 6.86 -1.56 -2.73
N VAL A 66 6.96 -2.75 -3.34
CA VAL A 66 5.89 -3.37 -4.12
C VAL A 66 5.62 -4.76 -3.57
N SER A 67 4.34 -5.11 -3.40
CA SER A 67 3.96 -6.45 -2.94
C SER A 67 4.13 -7.51 -4.04
N PRO A 68 4.27 -8.79 -3.66
CA PRO A 68 3.90 -9.90 -4.54
C PRO A 68 2.45 -9.75 -5.05
N PRO A 69 2.09 -10.41 -6.17
CA PRO A 69 0.72 -10.40 -6.66
C PRO A 69 -0.22 -11.03 -5.64
N VAL A 70 -1.42 -10.45 -5.50
CA VAL A 70 -2.49 -11.02 -4.70
C VAL A 70 -2.85 -12.42 -5.24
N PRO A 71 -2.84 -13.47 -4.40
CA PRO A 71 -3.11 -14.83 -4.84
C PRO A 71 -4.58 -15.02 -5.19
N GLY A 72 -4.84 -16.05 -5.99
CA GLY A 72 -6.18 -16.43 -6.44
C GLY A 72 -6.29 -16.39 -7.95
N THR A 73 -7.46 -16.77 -8.45
CA THR A 73 -7.81 -16.68 -9.87
C THR A 73 -9.12 -15.92 -10.01
N ARG A 74 -9.47 -15.51 -11.24
CA ARG A 74 -10.80 -14.94 -11.49
C ARG A 74 -11.95 -15.90 -11.19
N SER A 75 -11.71 -17.22 -11.23
CA SER A 75 -12.70 -18.24 -10.89
C SER A 75 -12.78 -18.55 -9.39
N HIS A 76 -11.70 -18.31 -8.65
CA HIS A 76 -11.60 -18.49 -7.21
C HIS A 76 -10.99 -17.24 -6.59
N GLU A 77 -11.81 -16.19 -6.50
CA GLU A 77 -11.38 -14.90 -5.98
C GLU A 77 -11.22 -14.97 -4.46
N LYS A 78 -9.99 -14.71 -4.00
CA LYS A 78 -9.67 -14.54 -2.59
C LYS A 78 -9.99 -13.12 -2.17
N LYS A 79 -10.81 -12.96 -1.14
CA LYS A 79 -11.19 -11.64 -0.64
C LYS A 79 -10.09 -11.12 0.27
N ILE A 80 -9.50 -9.98 -0.07
CA ILE A 80 -8.62 -9.26 0.86
C ILE A 80 -9.45 -8.81 2.06
N GLN A 81 -8.92 -9.11 3.25
CA GLN A 81 -9.54 -8.80 4.53
C GLN A 81 -8.87 -7.59 5.18
N ARG A 82 -7.54 -7.50 5.05
CA ARG A 82 -6.74 -6.46 5.70
C ARG A 82 -5.44 -6.21 4.98
N VAL A 83 -5.01 -4.94 4.94
CA VAL A 83 -3.67 -4.53 4.52
C VAL A 83 -3.04 -3.73 5.66
N GLU A 84 -1.86 -4.12 6.11
CA GLU A 84 -1.08 -3.36 7.08
C GLU A 84 0.19 -2.79 6.46
N PHE A 85 0.51 -1.56 6.81
CA PHE A 85 1.77 -0.91 6.47
C PHE A 85 2.53 -0.58 7.76
N ARG A 86 3.84 -0.86 7.74
CA ARG A 86 4.76 -0.42 8.77
C ARG A 86 5.88 0.33 8.13
N MET A 87 6.14 1.57 8.53
CA MET A 87 7.24 2.37 7.98
C MET A 87 8.06 2.96 9.10
N ARG A 88 9.35 3.17 8.85
CA ARG A 88 10.20 3.98 9.69
C ARG A 88 10.81 5.10 8.86
N SER A 89 10.52 6.33 9.23
CA SER A 89 10.94 7.51 8.46
C SER A 89 10.98 8.77 9.32
N HIS A 90 11.46 9.86 8.75
CA HIS A 90 11.34 11.19 9.32
C HIS A 90 11.47 12.25 8.24
N ASP A 91 11.31 13.50 8.66
CA ASP A 91 11.40 14.69 7.84
C ASP A 91 12.79 15.34 7.93
N GLN A 92 13.06 16.38 7.16
CA GLN A 92 14.36 17.10 7.15
C GLN A 92 14.73 17.80 8.49
N GLY A 93 13.74 18.13 9.31
CA GLY A 93 13.96 18.72 10.64
C GLY A 93 13.79 20.23 10.77
N TRP A 94 13.29 20.90 9.73
CA TRP A 94 13.01 22.33 9.72
C TRP A 94 11.91 22.61 8.70
N ALA A 95 11.17 23.72 8.84
CA ALA A 95 10.14 24.10 7.87
C ALA A 95 10.17 25.60 7.62
N THR A 96 10.04 26.00 6.36
CA THR A 96 9.77 27.39 5.95
C THR A 96 8.27 27.70 5.88
N HIS A 97 7.43 26.66 5.78
CA HIS A 97 5.97 26.78 5.68
C HIS A 97 5.29 25.68 6.51
N PRO A 98 4.09 25.95 7.06
CA PRO A 98 3.34 24.95 7.82
C PRO A 98 2.87 23.81 6.91
N GLY A 99 2.76 22.61 7.48
CA GLY A 99 2.19 21.43 6.85
C GLY A 99 3.17 20.26 6.79
N PRO A 100 2.69 19.00 6.83
CA PRO A 100 3.57 17.86 6.61
C PRO A 100 3.71 17.66 5.11
N TRP A 101 4.84 18.07 4.55
CA TRP A 101 5.13 17.90 3.13
C TRP A 101 6.08 16.74 2.85
N SER A 102 6.14 15.77 3.76
CA SER A 102 6.66 14.43 3.51
C SER A 102 5.67 13.37 4.02
N TRP A 103 5.29 12.44 3.15
CA TRP A 103 4.23 11.45 3.45
C TRP A 103 4.37 10.18 2.60
N PHE A 104 3.44 9.25 2.82
CA PHE A 104 3.34 7.99 2.11
C PHE A 104 1.95 7.84 1.49
N GLU A 105 1.92 7.27 0.28
CA GLU A 105 0.69 6.86 -0.42
C GLU A 105 0.78 5.38 -0.79
N ALA A 106 -0.38 4.73 -0.94
CA ALA A 106 -0.49 3.40 -1.52
C ALA A 106 -1.29 3.48 -2.81
N PHE A 107 -0.99 2.60 -3.77
CA PHE A 107 -1.76 2.45 -4.99
C PHE A 107 -1.74 1.01 -5.48
N ILE A 108 -2.69 0.70 -6.38
CA ILE A 108 -2.86 -0.63 -6.96
C ILE A 108 -2.18 -0.67 -8.33
N ILE A 109 -1.24 -1.59 -8.50
CA ILE A 109 -0.68 -1.96 -9.80
C ILE A 109 -1.49 -3.13 -10.33
N GLN A 110 -2.17 -2.94 -11.45
CA GLN A 110 -2.92 -4.00 -12.09
C GLN A 110 -1.99 -4.88 -12.94
N PRO A 111 -2.25 -6.19 -13.05
CA PRO A 111 -1.51 -7.04 -13.98
C PRO A 111 -1.76 -6.55 -15.42
N PRO A 112 -0.79 -6.71 -16.33
CA PRO A 112 -0.92 -6.27 -17.70
C PRO A 112 -2.01 -7.08 -18.41
N ALA A 113 -2.61 -6.50 -19.45
CA ALA A 113 -3.56 -7.23 -20.27
C ALA A 113 -2.86 -8.42 -20.96
N SER A 114 -3.62 -9.42 -21.39
CA SER A 114 -3.06 -10.60 -22.06
C SER A 114 -2.21 -10.20 -23.27
N GLY A 115 -0.91 -10.48 -23.21
CA GLY A 115 0.06 -10.16 -24.27
C GLY A 115 0.81 -8.84 -24.08
N GLU A 116 0.52 -8.08 -23.01
CA GLU A 116 1.26 -6.89 -22.63
C GLU A 116 2.28 -7.21 -21.52
N SER A 117 3.36 -6.43 -21.47
CA SER A 117 4.33 -6.46 -20.38
C SER A 117 3.99 -5.42 -19.31
N ASN A 118 4.42 -5.64 -18.07
CA ASN A 118 4.41 -4.59 -17.06
C ASN A 118 5.18 -3.35 -17.57
N PRO A 119 4.82 -2.14 -17.10
CA PRO A 119 5.68 -0.97 -17.25
C PRO A 119 7.09 -1.29 -16.73
N PRO A 120 8.17 -0.88 -17.43
CA PRO A 120 9.54 -1.25 -17.06
C PRO A 120 9.91 -0.93 -15.61
N TRP A 121 9.43 0.20 -15.08
CA TRP A 121 9.69 0.62 -13.70
C TRP A 121 9.13 -0.35 -12.66
N VAL A 122 8.09 -1.15 -12.96
CA VAL A 122 7.49 -2.08 -12.00
C VAL A 122 8.47 -3.20 -11.66
N GLU A 123 9.11 -3.77 -12.69
CA GLU A 123 10.10 -4.85 -12.50
C GLU A 123 11.33 -4.34 -11.74
N GLU A 124 11.74 -3.10 -12.01
CA GLU A 124 12.84 -2.44 -11.30
C GLU A 124 12.46 -2.13 -9.84
N ALA A 125 11.24 -1.64 -9.60
CA ALA A 125 10.72 -1.33 -8.28
C ALA A 125 10.61 -2.55 -7.35
N LEU A 126 10.45 -3.75 -7.91
CA LEU A 126 10.53 -5.01 -7.16
C LEU A 126 11.91 -5.23 -6.54
N LEU A 127 12.98 -4.71 -7.15
CA LEU A 127 14.36 -4.92 -6.73
C LEU A 127 14.88 -3.81 -5.83
N HIS A 128 14.68 -2.55 -6.21
CA HIS A 128 15.14 -1.38 -5.44
C HIS A 128 14.17 -0.20 -5.56
N PRO A 129 14.29 0.84 -4.71
CA PRO A 129 13.44 2.01 -4.80
C PRO A 129 13.66 2.72 -6.13
N ILE A 130 12.58 3.24 -6.71
CA ILE A 130 12.60 3.91 -8.02
C ILE A 130 12.05 5.31 -7.90
N ASP A 131 12.79 6.27 -8.43
CA ASP A 131 12.27 7.60 -8.72
C ASP A 131 11.30 7.52 -9.90
N LEU A 132 10.00 7.61 -9.61
CA LEU A 132 8.96 7.50 -10.64
C LEU A 132 8.95 8.69 -11.58
N ARG A 133 9.52 9.83 -11.17
CA ARG A 133 9.59 11.05 -11.98
C ARG A 133 10.76 11.07 -12.95
N ALA A 134 11.85 10.36 -12.63
CA ALA A 134 12.91 10.11 -13.59
C ALA A 134 12.44 9.21 -14.75
N HIS A 135 11.39 8.43 -14.52
CA HIS A 135 10.83 7.48 -15.50
C HIS A 135 9.57 7.99 -16.20
N SER A 136 9.05 9.16 -15.81
CA SER A 136 7.99 9.84 -16.54
C SER A 136 8.62 10.63 -17.69
N ASP A 137 8.23 10.38 -18.94
CA ASP A 137 8.67 11.09 -20.15
C ASP A 137 8.13 12.56 -20.19
N GLY A 138 8.25 13.29 -19.08
CA GLY A 138 7.69 14.63 -18.90
C GLY A 138 6.21 14.66 -18.50
N THR A 139 5.53 13.51 -18.40
CA THR A 139 4.18 13.40 -17.84
C THR A 139 4.17 13.71 -16.35
N ALA A 140 3.15 14.43 -15.86
CA ALA A 140 3.05 14.70 -14.43
C ALA A 140 2.95 13.37 -13.67
N TYR A 141 3.63 13.24 -12.52
CA TYR A 141 3.55 12.03 -11.68
C TYR A 141 2.10 11.58 -11.47
N ASP A 142 1.18 12.53 -11.26
CA ASP A 142 -0.24 12.28 -11.04
C ASP A 142 -0.94 11.60 -12.24
N GLU A 143 -0.43 11.71 -13.46
CA GLU A 143 -0.99 11.09 -14.68
C GLU A 143 -0.78 9.57 -14.71
N HIS A 144 0.33 9.05 -14.16
CA HIS A 144 0.57 7.60 -14.06
C HIS A 144 -0.42 6.90 -13.12
N PHE A 145 -1.10 7.64 -12.26
CA PHE A 145 -2.01 7.12 -11.23
C PHE A 145 -3.46 7.63 -11.39
N SER A 146 -3.68 8.46 -12.41
CA SER A 146 -5.02 8.86 -12.84
C SER A 146 -5.56 7.76 -13.74
N GLY A 147 -6.63 7.08 -13.31
CA GLY A 147 -7.32 6.13 -14.18
C GLY A 147 -7.82 6.83 -15.45
N SER A 148 -8.21 6.05 -16.46
CA SER A 148 -9.03 6.57 -17.56
C SER A 148 -10.19 7.37 -16.95
N SER A 149 -10.48 8.53 -17.54
CA SER A 149 -11.20 9.73 -17.04
C SER A 149 -12.54 9.57 -16.30
N THR A 150 -12.96 8.36 -15.94
CA THR A 150 -14.15 8.03 -15.15
C THR A 150 -13.86 7.35 -13.80
N GLU A 151 -12.66 6.80 -13.57
CA GLU A 151 -12.28 6.24 -12.26
C GLU A 151 -11.41 7.23 -11.48
N SER A 152 -12.00 7.82 -10.43
CA SER A 152 -11.35 8.67 -9.43
C SER A 152 -9.96 8.17 -9.00
N ASN A 153 -9.04 9.11 -8.78
CA ASN A 153 -7.70 8.97 -8.17
C ASN A 153 -7.48 7.63 -7.42
N ARG A 154 -6.62 6.74 -7.92
CA ARG A 154 -6.36 5.41 -7.31
C ARG A 154 -5.17 5.44 -6.33
N ARG A 155 -5.05 6.53 -5.59
CA ARG A 155 -4.01 6.74 -4.58
C ARG A 155 -4.67 6.96 -3.23
N TRP A 156 -4.18 6.23 -2.24
CA TRP A 156 -4.67 6.30 -0.87
C TRP A 156 -3.58 6.84 0.02
N HIS A 157 -3.89 7.90 0.78
CA HIS A 157 -2.97 8.43 1.77
C HIS A 157 -2.75 7.39 2.87
N VAL A 158 -1.50 7.04 3.16
CA VAL A 158 -1.15 6.09 4.21
C VAL A 158 -0.85 6.83 5.51
N SER A 159 0.14 7.72 5.51
CA SER A 159 0.52 8.51 6.68
C SER A 159 1.47 9.64 6.31
N SER A 160 1.59 10.63 7.19
CA SER A 160 2.52 11.75 7.05
C SER A 160 3.58 11.75 8.16
N ASN A 161 4.80 12.18 7.84
CA ASN A 161 5.82 12.42 8.86
C ASN A 161 5.44 13.65 9.71
N ALA A 162 5.99 13.74 10.92
CA ALA A 162 5.91 14.97 11.71
C ALA A 162 6.70 16.08 11.03
N ILE A 163 6.02 17.23 10.95
CA ILE A 163 6.51 18.49 10.41
C ILE A 163 7.84 18.85 11.06
N ALA A 164 8.85 19.14 10.22
CA ALA A 164 10.11 19.72 10.66
C ALA A 164 10.82 18.91 11.75
N SER A 165 10.70 17.58 11.72
CA SER A 165 11.28 16.70 12.74
C SER A 165 12.32 15.75 12.17
N ARG A 166 13.53 15.75 12.76
CA ARG A 166 14.57 14.73 12.51
C ARG A 166 14.37 13.46 13.33
N ALA A 167 13.38 13.45 14.24
CA ALA A 167 13.14 12.31 15.10
C ALA A 167 12.58 11.17 14.24
N ARG A 168 13.26 10.02 14.26
CA ARG A 168 12.79 8.82 13.57
C ARG A 168 11.43 8.39 14.13
N GLN A 169 10.47 8.22 13.25
CA GLN A 169 9.11 7.84 13.59
C GLN A 169 8.84 6.43 13.09
N ASN A 170 8.00 5.69 13.82
CA ASN A 170 7.43 4.44 13.33
C ASN A 170 5.96 4.71 13.02
N HIS A 171 5.57 4.41 11.79
CA HIS A 171 4.20 4.48 11.31
C HIS A 171 3.64 3.06 11.30
N PHE A 172 2.45 2.87 11.87
CA PHE A 172 1.71 1.61 11.82
C PHE A 172 0.27 1.89 11.39
N ILE A 173 -0.11 1.38 10.22
CA ILE A 173 -1.40 1.63 9.60
C ILE A 173 -2.00 0.26 9.26
N SER A 174 -3.27 0.08 9.61
CA SER A 174 -4.05 -1.11 9.29
C SER A 174 -5.33 -0.66 8.63
N TRP A 175 -5.58 -1.13 7.42
CA TRP A 175 -6.83 -0.95 6.70
C TRP A 175 -7.57 -2.26 6.62
N THR A 176 -8.84 -2.24 7.00
CA THR A 176 -9.70 -3.43 6.98
C THR A 176 -10.85 -3.25 5.99
N ARG A 177 -11.42 -4.36 5.53
CA ARG A 177 -12.52 -4.36 4.56
C ARG A 177 -13.79 -3.70 5.09
N GLU A 178 -14.04 -3.81 6.39
CA GLU A 178 -15.29 -3.46 7.07
C GLU A 178 -15.27 -2.07 7.71
N GLU A 179 -14.16 -1.34 7.62
CA GLU A 179 -14.08 0.03 8.10
C GLU A 179 -15.17 0.89 7.45
N ASN A 180 -16.05 1.45 8.29
CA ASN A 180 -17.07 2.41 7.89
C ASN A 180 -16.57 3.80 8.29
N THR A 181 -15.67 4.34 7.48
CA THR A 181 -15.28 5.74 7.64
C THR A 181 -16.38 6.60 7.04
N GLY A 182 -16.96 7.52 7.83
CA GLY A 182 -17.96 8.47 7.34
C GLY A 182 -17.47 9.31 6.16
N ASP A 183 -18.29 10.24 5.69
CA ASP A 183 -18.01 11.07 4.51
C ASP A 183 -16.68 11.82 4.64
N ARG A 184 -15.61 11.29 4.04
CA ARG A 184 -14.27 11.87 4.02
C ARG A 184 -13.98 12.39 2.63
N ASP A 185 -13.21 13.47 2.56
CA ASP A 185 -12.84 14.10 1.30
C ASP A 185 -11.95 13.16 0.46
N ALA A 186 -12.56 12.55 -0.57
CA ALA A 186 -11.87 11.69 -1.53
C ALA A 186 -10.91 12.47 -2.46
N ASN A 187 -10.97 13.80 -2.47
CA ASN A 187 -10.21 14.66 -3.36
C ASN A 187 -9.04 15.39 -2.65
N SER A 188 -8.58 14.89 -1.51
CA SER A 188 -7.40 15.45 -0.86
C SER A 188 -6.16 15.39 -1.79
N PRO A 189 -5.33 16.45 -1.82
CA PRO A 189 -4.13 16.51 -2.67
C PRO A 189 -3.08 15.45 -2.30
N LYS A 190 -3.21 14.81 -1.13
CA LYS A 190 -2.32 13.74 -0.64
C LYS A 190 -2.88 12.34 -0.89
N GLY A 191 -3.83 12.22 -1.83
CA GLY A 191 -4.59 11.01 -2.08
C GLY A 191 -5.79 10.86 -1.15
N ARG A 192 -6.48 9.72 -1.29
CA ARG A 192 -7.74 9.40 -0.60
C ARG A 192 -7.51 9.13 0.88
N GLU A 193 -7.57 10.18 1.70
CA GLU A 193 -7.29 10.12 3.14
C GLU A 193 -8.41 9.46 3.93
N GLY A 194 -8.07 8.40 4.67
CA GLY A 194 -9.04 7.65 5.46
C GLY A 194 -9.94 6.72 4.66
N LEU A 195 -9.67 6.52 3.38
CA LEU A 195 -10.46 5.65 2.50
C LEU A 195 -9.73 4.32 2.21
N GLY A 196 -8.85 3.89 3.09
CA GLY A 196 -8.05 2.67 2.91
C GLY A 196 -8.87 1.39 2.72
N HIS A 197 -10.08 1.34 3.27
CA HIS A 197 -11.05 0.26 3.07
C HIS A 197 -11.43 0.08 1.59
N GLU A 198 -11.39 1.14 0.78
CA GLU A 198 -11.67 1.05 -0.65
C GLU A 198 -10.54 0.32 -1.37
N LEU A 199 -9.26 0.60 -1.05
CA LEU A 199 -8.12 -0.15 -1.58
C LEU A 199 -8.29 -1.65 -1.26
N VAL A 200 -8.64 -1.97 -0.01
CA VAL A 200 -8.88 -3.36 0.42
C VAL A 200 -10.00 -4.03 -0.40
N ARG A 201 -11.08 -3.29 -0.70
CA ARG A 201 -12.21 -3.80 -1.50
C ARG A 201 -11.91 -3.88 -3.00
N MET A 202 -11.02 -3.03 -3.50
CA MET A 202 -10.68 -2.93 -4.93
C MET A 202 -9.61 -3.92 -5.37
N LEU A 203 -8.79 -4.43 -4.45
CA LEU A 203 -7.75 -5.41 -4.77
C LEU A 203 -8.34 -6.70 -5.32
N LYS A 204 -7.83 -7.11 -6.48
CA LYS A 204 -8.20 -8.33 -7.20
C LYS A 204 -7.02 -9.30 -7.30
N PRO A 205 -7.27 -10.59 -7.57
CA PRO A 205 -6.19 -11.54 -7.85
C PRO A 205 -5.29 -11.07 -9.00
N GLY A 206 -3.99 -11.12 -8.78
CA GLY A 206 -2.96 -10.63 -9.70
C GLY A 206 -2.55 -9.18 -9.50
N ASP A 207 -3.36 -8.36 -8.81
CA ASP A 207 -2.97 -6.99 -8.46
C ASP A 207 -1.79 -6.99 -7.49
N ARG A 208 -1.01 -5.91 -7.50
CA ARG A 208 0.01 -5.63 -6.48
C ARG A 208 -0.32 -4.33 -5.79
N VAL A 209 0.13 -4.20 -4.54
CA VAL A 209 0.09 -2.94 -3.80
C VAL A 209 1.48 -2.35 -3.79
N ALA A 210 1.59 -1.08 -4.15
CA ALA A 210 2.83 -0.35 -4.06
C ALA A 210 2.73 0.78 -3.04
N LEU A 211 3.81 0.98 -2.30
CA LEU A 211 3.98 2.02 -1.29
C LEU A 211 4.93 3.08 -1.83
N LEU A 212 4.42 4.30 -1.91
CA LEU A 212 5.12 5.47 -2.40
C LEU A 212 5.61 6.31 -1.22
N ALA A 213 6.83 6.83 -1.34
CA ALA A 213 7.37 7.84 -0.47
C ALA A 213 7.41 9.18 -1.21
N LEU A 214 6.77 10.19 -0.64
CA LEU A 214 6.61 11.50 -1.28
C LEU A 214 7.24 12.60 -0.43
N ALA A 215 7.71 13.63 -1.13
CA ALA A 215 8.06 14.92 -0.55
C ALA A 215 7.59 16.03 -1.49
N GLU A 216 7.08 17.13 -0.95
CA GLU A 216 6.63 18.30 -1.71
C GLU A 216 7.13 19.58 -1.05
N GLN A 217 7.24 20.67 -1.81
CA GLN A 217 7.74 21.99 -1.41
C GLN A 217 9.26 22.08 -1.30
N TRP A 218 9.76 23.31 -1.48
CA TRP A 218 11.19 23.57 -1.50
C TRP A 218 11.84 23.27 -0.13
N GLY A 219 12.88 22.44 -0.14
CA GLY A 219 13.62 22.05 1.07
C GLY A 219 13.00 20.92 1.88
N TRP A 220 11.90 20.31 1.43
CA TRP A 220 11.29 19.16 2.10
C TRP A 220 11.83 17.82 1.61
N GLU A 221 12.00 16.91 2.56
CA GLU A 221 12.65 15.63 2.35
C GLU A 221 11.96 14.52 3.13
N ASN A 222 11.69 13.39 2.49
CA ASN A 222 11.26 12.17 3.18
C ASN A 222 12.46 11.23 3.34
N HIS A 223 12.92 11.05 4.58
CA HIS A 223 14.02 10.13 4.91
C HIS A 223 13.42 8.78 5.29
N VAL A 224 13.33 7.87 4.33
CA VAL A 224 12.78 6.52 4.54
C VAL A 224 13.91 5.59 4.97
N ILE A 225 13.68 4.85 6.06
CA ILE A 225 14.66 3.92 6.62
C ILE A 225 14.32 2.48 6.28
N ARG A 226 13.03 2.13 6.43
CA ARG A 226 12.48 0.81 6.11
C ARG A 226 10.97 0.88 5.98
N ALA A 227 10.39 -0.08 5.26
CA ALA A 227 8.96 -0.32 5.26
C ALA A 227 8.64 -1.81 5.09
N SER A 228 7.49 -2.24 5.60
CA SER A 228 6.92 -3.56 5.35
C SER A 228 5.42 -3.46 5.08
N MET A 229 4.90 -4.45 4.37
CA MET A 229 3.48 -4.57 4.06
C MET A 229 3.01 -6.01 4.28
N ASP A 230 1.87 -6.13 4.96
CA ASP A 230 1.20 -7.40 5.23
C ASP A 230 -0.20 -7.38 4.58
N ILE A 231 -0.49 -8.30 3.66
CA ILE A 231 -1.78 -8.41 2.97
C ILE A 231 -2.45 -9.73 3.37
N TYR A 232 -3.55 -9.65 4.10
CA TYR A 232 -4.33 -10.79 4.60
C TYR A 232 -5.55 -11.05 3.71
N TYR A 233 -5.83 -12.32 3.42
CA TYR A 233 -6.89 -12.72 2.48
C TYR A 233 -7.64 -13.99 2.92
N SER A 234 -8.86 -14.19 2.42
CA SER A 234 -9.64 -15.42 2.67
C SER A 234 -9.22 -16.57 1.75
N ILE A 235 -9.50 -17.80 2.19
CA ILE A 235 -9.40 -19.02 1.36
C ILE A 235 -10.79 -19.51 1.01
#